data_AF-A0AAN9BH30-F1
#
_entry.id   AF-A0AAN9BH30-F1
#
_cell.length_a   1.000
_cell.length_b   1.000
_cell.length_c   1.000
_cell.angle_alpha   90.00
_cell.angle_beta   90.00
_cell.angle_gamma   90.00
#
_symmetry.space_group_name_H-M   'P 1'
#
loop_
_entity.id
_entity.type
_entity.pdbx_description
1 polymer ?
#
loop_
_entity_poly.entity_id
_entity_poly.type
_entity_poly.pdbx_seq_one_letter_code
_entity_poly.pdbx_strand_id
1 'polypeptide(L)'
;MSTNNVEKEQQCVLHWFQGWSPYQKQEFLKFLLDRAIPQNVDTLFDAMHSLNVCDGPPSIFQCQLKLMGDWFTEWTDKERNILMTWLAGRDPAFVDKFNEEMAKAGQMVQG
;
A
#
# COMPACT_ATOMS: atom_id res chain seq x y z
N MET A 1 19.43 18.32 8.75
CA MET A 1 18.45 17.54 9.53
C MET A 1 18.59 16.10 9.06
N SER A 2 19.02 15.19 9.93
CA SER A 2 19.18 13.78 9.56
C SER A 2 17.78 13.16 9.43
N THR A 3 17.32 12.93 8.21
CA THR A 3 16.05 12.24 7.98
C THR A 3 16.13 10.82 8.54
N ASN A 4 15.15 10.45 9.37
CA ASN A 4 15.03 9.09 9.94
C ASN A 4 14.88 8.07 8.80
N ASN A 5 15.33 6.82 8.98
CA ASN A 5 15.25 5.78 7.95
C ASN A 5 13.82 5.61 7.43
N VAL A 6 12.83 5.62 8.32
CA VAL A 6 11.40 5.55 7.97
C VAL A 6 10.98 6.68 7.03
N GLU A 7 11.44 7.91 7.27
CA GLU A 7 11.11 9.05 6.41
C GLU A 7 11.68 8.84 5.00
N LYS A 8 12.91 8.30 4.89
CA LYS A 8 13.51 7.98 3.58
C LYS A 8 12.75 6.88 2.86
N GLU A 9 12.32 5.85 3.58
CA GLU A 9 11.51 4.76 3.03
C GLU A 9 10.17 5.30 2.52
N GLN A 10 9.49 6.16 3.30
CA GLN A 10 8.24 6.82 2.89
C GLN A 10 8.43 7.70 1.65
N GLN A 11 9.49 8.51 1.60
CA GLN A 11 9.80 9.32 0.42
C GLN A 11 10.13 8.46 -0.80
N CYS A 12 10.76 7.29 -0.60
CA CYS A 12 11.02 6.33 -1.66
C CYS A 12 9.70 5.76 -2.24
N VAL A 13 8.78 5.34 -1.37
CA VAL A 13 7.44 4.88 -1.78
C VAL A 13 6.68 5.99 -2.51
N LEU A 14 6.73 7.23 -1.99
CA LEU A 14 6.10 8.37 -2.64
C LEU A 14 6.68 8.61 -4.03
N HIS A 15 8.00 8.50 -4.20
CA HIS A 15 8.65 8.65 -5.50
C HIS A 15 8.18 7.56 -6.49
N TRP A 16 8.12 6.29 -6.07
CA TRP A 16 7.59 5.22 -6.91
C TRP A 16 6.13 5.47 -7.30
N PHE A 17 5.29 5.87 -6.33
CA PHE A 17 3.87 6.16 -6.55
C PHE A 17 3.63 7.21 -7.64
N GLN A 18 4.52 8.20 -7.78
CA GLN A 18 4.43 9.20 -8.84
C GLN A 18 4.71 8.65 -10.24
N GLY A 19 5.54 7.61 -10.33
CA GLY A 19 5.85 6.92 -11.58
C GLY A 19 4.88 5.79 -11.94
N TRP A 20 3.97 5.44 -11.04
CA TRP A 20 3.03 4.34 -11.27
C TRP A 20 1.91 4.71 -12.23
N SER A 21 1.55 3.73 -13.07
CA SER A 21 0.37 3.79 -13.91
C SER A 21 -0.91 3.76 -13.07
N PRO A 22 -2.07 4.19 -13.61
CA PRO A 22 -3.34 4.07 -12.91
C PRO A 22 -3.66 2.65 -12.45
N TYR A 23 -3.26 1.63 -13.23
CA TYR A 23 -3.42 0.23 -12.86
C TYR A 23 -2.54 -0.15 -11.66
N GLN A 24 -1.26 0.24 -11.67
CA GLN A 24 -0.35 -0.01 -10.55
C GLN A 24 -0.82 0.69 -9.25
N LYS A 25 -1.36 1.91 -9.36
CA LYS A 25 -1.98 2.58 -8.22
C LYS A 25 -3.19 1.81 -7.69
N GLN A 26 -4.05 1.26 -8.56
CA GLN A 26 -5.16 0.43 -8.11
C GLN A 26 -4.70 -0.85 -7.38
N GLU A 27 -3.65 -1.50 -7.85
CA GLU A 27 -3.06 -2.65 -7.15
C GLU A 27 -2.47 -2.24 -5.80
N PHE A 28 -1.79 -1.10 -5.73
CA PHE A 28 -1.29 -0.55 -4.47
C PHE A 28 -2.41 -0.19 -3.48
N LEU A 29 -3.54 0.31 -3.98
CA LEU A 29 -4.71 0.57 -3.15
C LEU A 29 -5.23 -0.71 -2.48
N LYS A 30 -5.38 -1.79 -3.26
CA LYS A 30 -5.79 -3.10 -2.73
C LYS A 30 -4.80 -3.60 -1.68
N PHE A 31 -3.51 -3.46 -1.96
CA PHE A 31 -2.43 -3.82 -1.05
C PHE A 31 -2.54 -3.11 0.32
N LEU A 32 -2.91 -1.82 0.33
CA LEU A 32 -3.10 -1.05 1.56
C LEU A 32 -4.37 -1.46 2.31
N LEU A 33 -5.48 -1.66 1.60
CA LEU A 33 -6.75 -2.06 2.17
C LEU A 33 -6.66 -3.43 2.84
N ASP A 34 -5.98 -4.38 2.19
CA ASP A 34 -5.73 -5.72 2.73
C ASP A 34 -5.03 -5.70 4.09
N ARG A 35 -4.07 -4.77 4.26
CA ARG A 35 -3.32 -4.59 5.52
C ARG A 35 -4.07 -3.76 6.56
N ALA A 36 -5.00 -2.91 6.14
CA ALA A 36 -5.78 -2.05 7.03
C ALA A 36 -7.05 -2.74 7.56
N ILE A 37 -7.56 -3.77 6.86
CA ILE A 37 -8.77 -4.50 7.24
C ILE A 37 -8.39 -5.76 8.03
N PRO A 38 -8.81 -5.90 9.31
CA PRO A 38 -8.40 -6.99 10.19
C PRO A 38 -8.78 -8.42 9.75
N GLN A 39 -9.58 -8.57 8.68
CA GLN A 39 -10.19 -9.84 8.28
C GLN A 39 -9.60 -10.47 7.00
N ASN A 40 -8.64 -9.83 6.33
CA ASN A 40 -8.09 -10.32 5.05
C ASN A 40 -6.56 -10.57 5.02
N VAL A 41 -5.85 -10.27 6.10
CA VAL A 41 -4.37 -10.29 6.15
C VAL A 41 -3.71 -11.63 5.79
N ASP A 42 -4.40 -12.76 5.93
CA ASP A 42 -3.82 -14.09 5.65
C ASP A 42 -4.08 -14.63 4.24
N THR A 43 -5.02 -14.07 3.46
CA THR A 43 -5.48 -14.74 2.22
C THR A 43 -5.02 -14.06 0.94
N LEU A 44 -4.77 -12.75 0.93
CA LEU A 44 -4.47 -12.04 -0.32
C LEU A 44 -2.98 -11.81 -0.58
N PHE A 45 -2.13 -11.72 0.44
CA PHE A 45 -0.68 -11.65 0.21
C PHE A 45 -0.17 -12.93 -0.49
N ASP A 46 -0.70 -14.09 -0.08
CA ASP A 46 -0.50 -15.37 -0.77
C ASP A 46 -1.16 -15.37 -2.16
N ALA A 47 -2.35 -14.78 -2.32
CA ALA A 47 -3.00 -14.68 -3.63
C ALA A 47 -2.29 -13.73 -4.61
N MET A 48 -1.66 -12.64 -4.15
CA MET A 48 -0.84 -11.77 -4.99
C MET A 48 0.50 -12.42 -5.37
N HIS A 49 1.06 -13.25 -4.48
CA HIS A 49 2.21 -14.09 -4.80
C HIS A 49 1.82 -15.19 -5.81
N SER A 50 0.64 -15.79 -5.64
CA SER A 50 0.11 -16.90 -6.44
C SER A 50 -0.44 -16.46 -7.81
N LEU A 51 -1.05 -15.27 -7.92
CA LEU A 51 -1.53 -14.70 -9.19
C LEU A 51 -0.40 -14.22 -10.10
N ASN A 52 0.84 -14.23 -9.61
CA ASN A 52 2.01 -13.83 -10.35
C ASN A 52 3.09 -14.93 -10.39
N VAL A 53 2.65 -16.20 -10.39
CA VAL A 53 3.42 -17.29 -11.00
C VAL A 53 3.37 -17.11 -12.52
N CYS A 54 3.99 -16.02 -13.00
CA CYS A 54 4.47 -15.95 -14.36
C CYS A 54 5.89 -16.52 -14.33
N ASP A 55 6.23 -17.45 -15.22
CA ASP A 55 7.55 -18.07 -15.38
C ASP A 55 8.69 -17.09 -15.79
N GLY A 56 8.58 -15.81 -15.42
CA GLY A 56 9.54 -14.74 -15.74
C GLY A 56 10.03 -14.00 -14.49
N PRO A 57 11.13 -13.24 -14.60
CA PRO A 57 11.64 -12.43 -13.50
C PRO A 57 10.58 -11.40 -13.05
N PRO A 58 10.50 -11.09 -11.74
CA PRO A 58 9.51 -10.15 -11.23
C PRO A 58 9.69 -8.77 -11.84
N SER A 59 8.58 -8.07 -12.06
CA SER A 59 8.61 -6.69 -12.53
C SER A 59 9.17 -5.75 -11.47
N ILE A 60 9.71 -4.60 -11.88
CA ILE A 60 10.20 -3.56 -10.94
C ILE A 60 9.10 -3.17 -9.94
N PHE A 61 7.86 -3.08 -10.40
CA PHE A 61 6.71 -2.78 -9.55
C PHE A 61 6.51 -3.83 -8.44
N GLN A 62 6.69 -5.12 -8.76
CA GLN A 62 6.57 -6.18 -7.76
C GLN A 62 7.70 -6.10 -6.73
N CYS A 63 8.92 -5.80 -7.17
CA CYS A 63 10.02 -5.55 -6.25
C CYS A 63 9.75 -4.34 -5.33
N GLN A 64 9.17 -3.27 -5.87
CA GLN A 64 8.77 -2.08 -5.09
C GLN A 64 7.69 -2.42 -4.06
N LEU A 65 6.64 -3.16 -4.44
CA LEU A 65 5.59 -3.57 -3.51
C LEU A 65 6.09 -4.50 -2.41
N LYS A 66 7.01 -5.43 -2.75
CA LYS A 66 7.63 -6.30 -1.74
C LYS A 66 8.37 -5.48 -0.70
N LEU A 67 9.26 -4.60 -1.15
CA LEU A 67 10.06 -3.76 -0.26
C LEU A 67 9.19 -2.80 0.55
N MET A 68 8.15 -2.23 -0.06
CA MET A 68 7.16 -1.42 0.64
C MET A 68 6.44 -2.23 1.73
N GLY A 69 6.08 -3.48 1.48
CA GLY A 69 5.44 -4.35 2.47
C GLY A 69 6.33 -4.73 3.64
N ASP A 70 7.61 -4.99 3.37
CA ASP A 70 8.61 -5.22 4.42
C ASP A 70 8.70 -3.97 5.33
N TRP A 71 8.83 -2.78 4.73
CA TRP A 71 8.85 -1.51 5.49
C TRP A 71 7.55 -1.23 6.25
N PHE A 72 6.41 -1.41 5.59
CA PHE A 72 5.09 -1.10 6.18
C PHE A 72 4.79 -1.96 7.42
N THR A 73 5.26 -3.21 7.44
CA THR A 73 5.12 -4.11 8.58
C THR A 73 5.90 -3.62 9.79
N GLU A 74 7.10 -3.09 9.58
CA GLU A 74 7.97 -2.54 10.63
C GLU A 74 7.53 -1.14 11.11
N TRP A 75 6.76 -0.42 10.30
CA TRP A 75 6.24 0.91 10.66
C TRP A 75 5.12 0.85 11.69
N THR A 76 5.15 1.80 12.62
CA THR A 76 4.05 2.09 13.53
C THR A 76 2.84 2.69 12.80
N ASP A 77 1.65 2.62 13.42
CA ASP A 77 0.44 3.24 12.85
C ASP A 77 0.61 4.74 12.58
N LYS A 78 1.36 5.44 13.43
CA LYS A 78 1.69 6.85 13.22
C LYS A 78 2.49 7.06 11.93
N GLU A 79 3.47 6.20 11.67
CA GLU A 79 4.30 6.29 10.47
C GLU A 79 3.50 5.93 9.21
N ARG A 80 2.65 4.91 9.28
CA ARG A 80 1.70 4.58 8.20
C ARG A 80 0.77 5.75 7.89
N ASN A 81 0.24 6.43 8.91
CA ASN A 81 -0.59 7.63 8.75
C ASN A 81 0.18 8.81 8.13
N ILE A 82 1.46 8.96 8.44
CA ILE A 82 2.32 9.96 7.78
C ILE A 82 2.44 9.65 6.28
N LEU A 83 2.66 8.38 5.88
CA LEU A 83 2.64 8.00 4.46
C LEU A 83 1.31 8.39 3.80
N MET A 84 0.18 8.09 4.44
CA MET A 84 -1.14 8.45 3.90
C MET A 84 -1.30 9.96 3.72
N THR A 85 -0.72 10.77 4.61
CA THR A 85 -0.70 12.23 4.47
C THR A 85 0.11 12.67 3.25
N TRP A 86 1.28 12.06 3.02
CA TRP A 86 2.09 12.33 1.81
C TRP A 86 1.37 11.94 0.53
N LEU A 87 0.70 10.79 0.52
CA LEU A 87 -0.11 10.33 -0.62
C LEU A 87 -1.27 11.28 -0.89
N ALA A 88 -1.98 11.74 0.15
CA ALA A 88 -3.06 12.70 0.02
C ALA A 88 -2.58 14.03 -0.58
N GLY A 89 -1.40 14.51 -0.16
CA GLY A 89 -0.79 15.71 -0.72
C GLY A 89 -0.42 15.58 -2.21
N ARG A 90 -0.23 14.36 -2.71
CA ARG A 90 0.14 14.10 -4.11
C ARG A 90 -1.04 13.70 -5.00
N ASP A 91 -1.97 12.93 -4.47
CA ASP A 91 -3.13 12.37 -5.17
C ASP A 91 -4.30 12.21 -4.18
N PRO A 92 -5.07 13.29 -3.94
CA PRO A 92 -6.18 13.27 -2.99
C PRO A 92 -7.23 12.21 -3.34
N ALA A 93 -7.55 12.06 -4.63
CA ALA A 93 -8.54 11.11 -5.11
C ALA A 93 -8.18 9.65 -4.80
N PHE A 94 -6.88 9.32 -4.77
CA PHE A 94 -6.40 8.01 -4.34
C PHE A 94 -6.77 7.75 -2.87
N VAL A 95 -6.54 8.73 -1.99
CA VAL A 95 -6.81 8.60 -0.55
C VAL A 95 -8.30 8.65 -0.24
N ASP A 96 -9.07 9.47 -0.95
CA ASP A 96 -10.53 9.49 -0.85
C ASP A 96 -11.09 8.09 -1.17
N LYS A 97 -10.61 7.47 -2.25
CA LYS A 97 -11.00 6.10 -2.60
C LYS A 97 -10.60 5.08 -1.53
N PHE A 98 -9.42 5.20 -0.93
CA PHE A 98 -9.02 4.34 0.20
C PHE A 98 -10.00 4.47 1.38
N ASN A 99 -10.35 5.70 1.75
CA ASN A 99 -11.28 5.97 2.84
C ASN A 99 -12.70 5.46 2.54
N GLU A 100 -13.18 5.62 1.31
CA GLU A 100 -14.47 5.06 0.86
C GLU A 100 -14.51 3.53 1.00
N GLU A 101 -13.47 2.83 0.54
CA GLU A 101 -13.39 1.38 0.64
C GLU A 101 -13.27 0.91 2.11
N MET A 102 -12.51 1.62 2.94
CA MET A 102 -12.44 1.36 4.39
C MET A 102 -13.81 1.56 5.07
N ALA A 103 -14.54 2.60 4.70
CA ALA A 103 -15.88 2.85 5.23
C ALA A 103 -16.89 1.78 4.82
N LYS A 104 -16.79 1.26 3.58
CA LYS A 104 -17.61 0.12 3.12
C LYS A 104 -17.28 -1.15 3.89
N ALA A 105 -16.00 -1.45 4.09
CA ALA A 105 -15.55 -2.62 4.85
C ALA A 105 -16.00 -2.56 6.32
N GLY A 106 -15.91 -1.39 6.96
CA GLY A 106 -16.38 -1.19 8.34
C GLY A 106 -17.90 -1.37 8.52
N GLN A 107 -18.69 -1.16 7.47
CA GLN A 107 -20.15 -1.40 7.49
C GLN A 107 -20.52 -2.89 7.41
N MET A 108 -19.67 -3.74 6.82
CA MET A 108 -19.92 -5.18 6.70
C MET A 108 -19.69 -5.95 8.00
N VAL A 109 -18.94 -5.40 8.96
CA VAL A 109 -18.63 -6.06 10.25
C VAL A 109 -19.78 -5.94 11.27
N GLN A 110 -20.78 -5.08 11.01
CA GLN A 110 -21.94 -4.88 11.89
C GLN A 110 -23.26 -5.52 11.37
N GLY A 111 -23.19 -6.31 10.28
CA GLY A 111 -24.34 -6.98 9.66
C GLY A 111 -24.46 -8.46 10.03
#